data_AF-A0A285LYT6-F1
#
_entry.id   AF-A0A285LYT6-F1
#
_cell.length_a   1.000
_cell.length_b   1.000
_cell.length_c   1.000
_cell.angle_alpha   90.00
_cell.angle_beta   90.00
_cell.angle_gamma   90.00
#
_symmetry.space_group_name_H-M   'P 1'
#
loop_
_entity.id
_entity.type
_entity.pdbx_description
1 polymer ?
#
loop_
_entity_poly.entity_id
_entity_poly.type
_entity_poly.pdbx_seq_one_letter_code
_entity_poly.pdbx_strand_id
1 'polypeptide(L)'
;MTAPDPVAERGPYRFDERLRMVPVDPEGLAARVAQARPDDFPSFRQTGLELMLLGRHDEALDHLDRALELARTPRQRISVWINLADVYRYRGDAPTAEILYRRAVDAARGTDAEALSFAAQHLGKALAEQGCVAEARELLTEALKLRVAEGDAELIESSRTALEGLEELRIPLPPAVRAVLGEDPEFSGEHEGLSGGVALVNGAYWVKRGPRATAERDRLDWLRARGIRVPEVAAFAEDVLVLADAGAPSLAAREGDGGTSPSIGTVMGELLRRLHALPVAECPFDGRLDTVLAQARRHVLEGLVDPDDFDDDNSDLNPEQVLERLLAERPQTEDLVVAHGDFTPPNVLENGILLDVGGLGVADRYRDLALAERDLREDFGDHEVRAFFAAYGLDAPDRTRLDYYRLLDELF
;
A
#
# COMPACT_ATOMS: atom_id res chain seq x y z
N MET A 1 -26.79 8.40 47.39
CA MET A 1 -26.88 7.87 46.01
C MET A 1 -26.51 9.01 45.08
N THR A 2 -25.23 9.12 44.77
CA THR A 2 -24.74 9.95 43.67
C THR A 2 -25.33 9.41 42.38
N ALA A 3 -25.94 10.29 41.58
CA ALA A 3 -26.41 9.94 40.25
C ALA A 3 -25.23 9.38 39.43
N PRO A 4 -25.43 8.33 38.61
CA PRO A 4 -24.39 7.86 37.71
C PRO A 4 -23.99 9.00 36.76
N ASP A 5 -22.68 9.15 36.58
CA ASP A 5 -22.07 10.13 35.70
C ASP A 5 -22.47 9.81 34.24
N PRO A 6 -23.16 10.71 33.52
CA PRO A 6 -23.73 10.43 32.20
C PRO A 6 -22.67 10.22 31.10
N VAL A 7 -21.38 10.32 31.43
CA VAL A 7 -20.27 10.01 30.52
C VAL A 7 -19.98 8.51 30.44
N ALA A 8 -20.37 7.72 31.45
CA ALA A 8 -20.05 6.29 31.53
C ALA A 8 -20.88 5.38 30.59
N GLU A 9 -21.92 5.89 29.94
CA GLU A 9 -22.81 5.11 29.05
C GLU A 9 -22.39 5.15 27.57
N ARG A 10 -21.39 5.95 27.19
CA ARG A 10 -20.86 5.95 25.82
C ARG A 10 -19.62 5.07 25.78
N GLY A 11 -19.57 4.12 24.84
CA GLY A 11 -18.44 3.22 24.64
C GLY A 11 -17.08 3.94 24.48
N PRO A 12 -15.98 3.19 24.26
CA PRO A 12 -14.62 3.76 24.29
C PRO A 12 -14.35 4.83 23.20
N TYR A 13 -15.23 4.93 22.20
CA TYR A 13 -15.18 5.89 21.11
C TYR A 13 -16.57 6.48 20.81
N ARG A 14 -16.56 7.59 20.09
CA ARG A 14 -17.72 8.20 19.43
C ARG A 14 -17.43 8.32 17.93
N PHE A 15 -18.44 8.66 17.13
CA PHE A 15 -18.22 8.98 15.72
C PHE A 15 -17.98 10.49 15.51
N ASP A 16 -17.07 10.84 14.61
CA ASP A 16 -16.88 12.20 14.10
C ASP A 16 -17.88 12.51 12.95
N GLU A 17 -17.79 13.71 12.38
CA GLU A 17 -18.67 14.16 11.28
C GLU A 17 -18.51 13.32 10.00
N ARG A 18 -17.41 12.58 9.87
CA ARG A 18 -17.14 11.63 8.77
C ARG A 18 -17.46 10.18 9.16
N LEU A 19 -18.18 9.98 10.26
CA LEU A 19 -18.54 8.67 10.77
C LEU A 19 -17.33 7.77 11.07
N ARG A 20 -16.17 8.37 11.41
CA ARG A 20 -14.98 7.68 11.92
C ARG A 20 -14.99 7.63 13.43
N MET A 21 -14.50 6.53 13.98
CA MET A 21 -14.35 6.31 15.41
C MET A 21 -13.24 7.20 15.95
N VAL A 22 -13.55 8.00 16.98
CA VAL A 22 -12.60 8.84 17.70
C VAL A 22 -12.73 8.59 19.20
N PRO A 23 -11.62 8.52 19.95
CA PRO A 23 -11.66 8.21 21.37
C PRO A 23 -12.41 9.28 22.16
N VAL A 24 -13.22 8.85 23.14
CA VAL A 24 -13.93 9.77 24.06
C VAL A 24 -12.95 10.36 25.08
N ASP A 25 -12.00 9.56 25.54
CA ASP A 25 -10.93 9.91 26.49
C ASP A 25 -9.57 9.45 25.94
N PRO A 26 -8.89 10.28 25.11
CA PRO A 26 -7.61 9.91 24.52
C PRO A 26 -6.51 9.65 25.56
N GLU A 27 -6.48 10.42 26.65
CA GLU A 27 -5.46 10.29 27.70
C GLU A 27 -5.63 9.00 28.49
N GLY A 28 -6.86 8.70 28.93
CA GLY A 28 -7.17 7.45 29.61
C GLY A 28 -6.97 6.23 28.70
N LEU A 29 -7.32 6.34 27.42
CA LEU A 29 -7.04 5.30 26.43
C LEU A 29 -5.54 5.04 26.28
N ALA A 30 -4.72 6.10 26.15
CA ALA A 30 -3.27 5.97 26.07
C ALA A 30 -2.67 5.33 27.33
N ALA A 31 -3.19 5.68 28.52
CA ALA A 31 -2.77 5.07 29.78
C ALA A 31 -3.11 3.57 29.86
N ARG A 32 -4.29 3.16 29.36
CA ARG A 32 -4.67 1.74 29.27
C ARG A 32 -3.76 0.98 28.33
N VAL A 33 -3.54 1.49 27.11
CA VAL A 33 -2.65 0.88 26.11
C VAL A 33 -1.23 0.70 26.67
N ALA A 34 -0.67 1.70 27.37
CA ALA A 34 0.67 1.59 27.96
C ALA A 34 0.78 0.46 29.01
N GLN A 35 -0.32 0.15 29.71
CA GLN A 35 -0.39 -0.91 30.71
C GLN A 35 -0.81 -2.26 30.14
N ALA A 36 -1.34 -2.29 28.91
CA ALA A 36 -1.82 -3.51 28.27
C ALA A 36 -0.70 -4.54 28.11
N ARG A 37 -1.01 -5.81 28.41
CA ARG A 37 -0.11 -6.95 28.24
C ARG A 37 -0.88 -8.04 27.50
N PRO A 38 -1.14 -7.85 26.19
CA PRO A 38 -1.95 -8.80 25.43
C PRO A 38 -1.22 -10.14 25.29
N ASP A 39 -1.94 -11.23 25.50
CA ASP A 39 -1.45 -12.60 25.44
C ASP A 39 -2.41 -13.57 24.74
N ASP A 40 -3.58 -13.09 24.32
CA ASP A 40 -4.62 -13.86 23.66
C ASP A 40 -5.28 -13.10 22.50
N PHE A 41 -6.08 -13.81 21.69
CA PHE A 41 -6.75 -13.22 20.53
C PHE A 41 -7.56 -11.95 20.87
N PRO A 42 -8.48 -11.96 21.86
CA PRO A 42 -9.27 -10.77 22.19
C PRO A 42 -8.41 -9.58 22.64
N SER A 43 -7.40 -9.80 23.47
CA SER A 43 -6.55 -8.73 24.00
C SER A 43 -5.65 -8.10 22.92
N PHE A 44 -5.08 -8.90 22.01
CA PHE A 44 -4.35 -8.38 20.85
C PHE A 44 -5.26 -7.55 19.93
N ARG A 45 -6.43 -8.08 19.58
CA ARG A 45 -7.40 -7.36 18.72
C ARG A 45 -7.88 -6.05 19.35
N GLN A 46 -8.17 -6.07 20.65
CA GLN A 46 -8.58 -4.88 21.38
C GLN A 46 -7.46 -3.84 21.41
N THR A 47 -6.25 -4.24 21.78
CA THR A 47 -5.09 -3.32 21.84
C THR A 47 -4.82 -2.68 20.48
N GLY A 48 -4.92 -3.45 19.40
CA GLY A 48 -4.81 -2.93 18.04
C GLY A 48 -5.86 -1.86 17.71
N LEU A 49 -7.13 -2.11 18.05
CA LEU A 49 -8.20 -1.13 17.86
C LEU A 49 -7.96 0.15 18.68
N GLU A 50 -7.52 0.01 19.93
CA GLU A 50 -7.23 1.15 20.81
C GLU A 50 -6.04 1.98 20.30
N LEU A 51 -4.99 1.34 19.78
CA LEU A 51 -3.86 2.00 19.14
C LEU A 51 -4.26 2.76 17.87
N MET A 52 -5.14 2.17 17.05
CA MET A 52 -5.71 2.84 15.88
C MET A 52 -6.46 4.12 16.27
N LEU A 53 -7.30 4.07 17.31
CA LEU A 53 -8.03 5.24 17.82
C LEU A 53 -7.09 6.35 18.31
N LEU A 54 -5.87 6.01 18.74
CA LEU A 54 -4.82 6.95 19.14
C LEU A 54 -3.97 7.44 17.96
N GLY A 55 -4.23 6.99 16.73
CA GLY A 55 -3.44 7.31 15.54
C GLY A 55 -2.09 6.59 15.47
N ARG A 56 -1.85 5.59 16.33
CA ARG A 56 -0.62 4.79 16.39
C ARG A 56 -0.72 3.59 15.46
N HIS A 57 -0.83 3.88 14.15
CA HIS A 57 -1.22 2.90 13.15
C HIS A 57 -0.24 1.73 12.98
N ASP A 58 1.07 1.97 12.99
CA ASP A 58 2.04 0.89 12.79
C ASP A 58 2.02 -0.11 13.97
N GLU A 59 1.90 0.39 15.20
CA GLU A 59 1.72 -0.48 16.37
C GLU A 59 0.37 -1.20 16.36
N ALA A 60 -0.69 -0.54 15.85
CA ALA A 60 -1.99 -1.18 15.68
C ALA A 60 -1.90 -2.38 14.73
N LEU A 61 -1.19 -2.24 13.61
CA LEU A 61 -0.95 -3.34 12.67
C LEU A 61 -0.18 -4.48 13.35
N ASP A 62 0.90 -4.20 14.08
CA ASP A 62 1.67 -5.22 14.79
C ASP A 62 0.80 -6.06 15.75
N HIS A 63 -0.12 -5.42 16.48
CA HIS A 63 -1.04 -6.11 17.39
C HIS A 63 -2.14 -6.88 16.65
N LEU A 64 -2.64 -6.36 15.53
CA LEU A 64 -3.66 -7.03 14.72
C LEU A 64 -3.09 -8.22 13.95
N ASP A 65 -1.83 -8.16 13.52
CA ASP A 65 -1.08 -9.30 12.97
C ASP A 65 -1.05 -10.45 13.97
N ARG A 66 -0.68 -10.16 15.23
CA ARG A 66 -0.72 -11.16 16.31
C ARG A 66 -2.13 -11.70 16.55
N ALA A 67 -3.16 -10.86 16.46
CA ALA A 67 -4.54 -11.33 16.55
C ALA A 67 -4.89 -12.26 15.37
N LEU A 68 -4.43 -11.96 14.16
CA LEU A 68 -4.69 -12.78 12.97
C LEU A 68 -4.02 -14.16 13.08
N GLU A 69 -2.77 -14.21 13.55
CA GLU A 69 -2.04 -15.46 13.83
C GLU A 69 -2.78 -16.35 14.85
N LEU A 70 -3.43 -15.74 15.85
CA LEU A 70 -4.17 -16.44 16.90
C LEU A 70 -5.61 -16.79 16.51
N ALA A 71 -6.14 -16.24 15.41
CA ALA A 71 -7.52 -16.46 14.99
C ALA A 71 -7.77 -17.93 14.59
N ARG A 72 -8.76 -18.56 15.24
CA ARG A 72 -9.10 -19.98 15.03
C ARG A 72 -10.39 -20.19 14.25
N THR A 73 -11.29 -19.22 14.25
CA THR A 73 -12.59 -19.31 13.56
C THR A 73 -12.69 -18.35 12.37
N PRO A 74 -13.54 -18.64 11.37
CA PRO A 74 -13.80 -17.72 10.27
C PRO A 74 -14.26 -16.33 10.77
N ARG A 75 -15.17 -16.30 11.75
CA ARG A 75 -15.67 -15.06 12.36
C ARG A 75 -14.55 -14.24 13.02
N GLN A 76 -13.61 -14.89 13.70
CA GLN A 76 -12.44 -14.21 14.27
C GLN A 76 -11.58 -13.58 13.17
N ARG A 77 -11.28 -14.31 12.09
CA ARG A 77 -10.50 -13.77 10.96
C ARG A 77 -11.18 -12.57 10.30
N ILE A 78 -12.48 -12.69 10.00
CA ILE A 78 -13.30 -11.59 9.46
C ILE A 78 -13.22 -10.35 10.37
N SER A 79 -13.33 -10.54 11.69
CA SER A 79 -13.27 -9.44 12.65
C SER A 79 -11.89 -8.75 12.72
N VAL A 80 -10.81 -9.45 12.36
CA VAL A 80 -9.46 -8.88 12.29
C VAL A 80 -9.24 -8.18 10.96
N TRP A 81 -9.68 -8.76 9.83
CA TRP A 81 -9.62 -8.09 8.52
C TRP A 81 -10.37 -6.76 8.52
N ILE A 82 -11.55 -6.67 9.14
CA ILE A 82 -12.27 -5.39 9.30
C ILE A 82 -11.43 -4.38 10.09
N ASN A 83 -10.76 -4.80 11.17
CA ASN A 83 -9.95 -3.90 11.98
C ASN A 83 -8.65 -3.49 11.28
N LEU A 84 -7.98 -4.40 10.56
CA LEU A 84 -6.82 -4.07 9.73
C LEU A 84 -7.22 -3.07 8.64
N ALA A 85 -8.33 -3.33 7.96
CA ALA A 85 -8.89 -2.43 6.96
C ALA A 85 -9.22 -1.04 7.54
N ASP A 86 -9.79 -0.98 8.76
CA ASP A 86 -9.99 0.29 9.46
C ASP A 86 -8.64 1.00 9.71
N VAL A 87 -7.58 0.29 10.12
CA VAL A 87 -6.25 0.91 10.29
C VAL A 87 -5.72 1.48 8.98
N TYR A 88 -5.79 0.72 7.88
CA TYR A 88 -5.37 1.19 6.56
C TYR A 88 -6.21 2.38 6.07
N ARG A 89 -7.53 2.35 6.31
CA ARG A 89 -8.43 3.46 6.00
C ARG A 89 -8.07 4.73 6.78
N TYR A 90 -7.74 4.61 8.06
CA TYR A 90 -7.46 5.78 8.93
C TYR A 90 -6.09 6.38 8.68
N ARG A 91 -5.12 5.57 8.22
CA ARG A 91 -3.81 6.06 7.76
C ARG A 91 -3.82 6.57 6.32
N GLY A 92 -4.94 6.47 5.61
CA GLY A 92 -5.11 6.96 4.23
C GLY A 92 -4.70 5.98 3.12
N ASP A 93 -4.45 4.71 3.44
CA ASP A 93 -4.19 3.64 2.45
C ASP A 93 -5.51 2.97 2.03
N ALA A 94 -6.29 3.70 1.22
CA ALA A 94 -7.59 3.25 0.76
C ALA A 94 -7.55 1.95 -0.06
N PRO A 95 -6.59 1.74 -0.99
CA PRO A 95 -6.50 0.51 -1.76
C PRO A 95 -6.33 -0.74 -0.88
N THR A 96 -5.39 -0.71 0.08
CA THR A 96 -5.18 -1.85 0.98
C THR A 96 -6.38 -2.08 1.90
N ALA A 97 -7.01 -1.01 2.40
CA ALA A 97 -8.24 -1.12 3.18
C ALA A 97 -9.36 -1.82 2.41
N GLU A 98 -9.54 -1.47 1.13
CA GLU A 98 -10.57 -2.04 0.27
C GLU A 98 -10.36 -3.55 0.04
N ILE A 99 -9.14 -3.99 -0.25
CA ILE A 99 -8.79 -5.43 -0.41
C ILE A 99 -9.26 -6.22 0.82
N LEU A 100 -8.90 -5.74 2.02
CA LEU A 100 -9.23 -6.41 3.28
C LEU A 100 -10.72 -6.39 3.61
N TYR A 101 -11.41 -5.28 3.34
CA TYR A 101 -12.86 -5.20 3.51
C TYR A 101 -13.61 -6.11 2.54
N ARG A 102 -13.23 -6.14 1.25
CA ARG A 102 -13.82 -7.03 0.24
C ARG A 102 -13.66 -8.49 0.66
N ARG A 103 -12.46 -8.87 1.10
CA ARG A 103 -12.21 -10.20 1.68
C ARG A 103 -13.13 -10.52 2.86
N ALA A 104 -13.30 -9.57 3.78
CA ALA A 104 -14.19 -9.75 4.92
C ALA A 104 -15.65 -9.95 4.49
N VAL A 105 -16.13 -9.20 3.48
CA VAL A 105 -17.46 -9.35 2.88
C VAL A 105 -17.61 -10.73 2.25
N ASP A 106 -16.67 -11.13 1.39
CA ASP A 106 -16.73 -12.38 0.64
C ASP A 106 -16.70 -13.60 1.57
N ALA A 107 -15.86 -13.58 2.61
CA ALA A 107 -15.78 -14.65 3.59
C ALA A 107 -17.04 -14.77 4.47
N ALA A 108 -17.73 -13.67 4.75
CA ALA A 108 -18.95 -13.65 5.54
C ALA A 108 -20.21 -14.00 4.72
N ARG A 109 -20.16 -13.78 3.40
CA ARG A 109 -21.32 -13.94 2.53
C ARG A 109 -21.77 -15.40 2.47
N GLY A 110 -23.04 -15.63 2.83
CA GLY A 110 -23.64 -16.97 2.90
C GLY A 110 -23.24 -17.80 4.12
N THR A 111 -22.39 -17.30 5.02
CA THR A 111 -21.86 -18.04 6.17
C THR A 111 -22.21 -17.41 7.51
N ASP A 112 -22.09 -16.08 7.65
CA ASP A 112 -22.33 -15.33 8.90
C ASP A 112 -22.97 -13.98 8.57
N ALA A 113 -24.31 -13.91 8.74
CA ALA A 113 -25.09 -12.72 8.40
C ALA A 113 -24.75 -11.50 9.28
N GLU A 114 -24.41 -11.73 10.54
CA GLU A 114 -24.02 -10.66 11.47
C GLU A 114 -22.68 -10.07 11.01
N ALA A 115 -21.68 -10.93 10.79
CA ALA A 115 -20.36 -10.50 10.32
C ALA A 115 -20.43 -9.81 8.94
N LEU A 116 -21.28 -10.29 8.03
CA LEU A 116 -21.53 -9.67 6.74
C LEU A 116 -22.09 -8.26 6.90
N SER A 117 -23.00 -8.05 7.85
CA SER A 117 -23.57 -6.72 8.11
C SER A 117 -22.51 -5.72 8.57
N PHE A 118 -21.51 -6.14 9.36
CA PHE A 118 -20.38 -5.31 9.75
C PHE A 118 -19.42 -5.07 8.58
N ALA A 119 -19.01 -6.12 7.87
CA ALA A 119 -18.08 -5.99 6.75
C ALA A 119 -18.63 -5.07 5.65
N ALA A 120 -19.90 -5.28 5.24
CA ALA A 120 -20.56 -4.45 4.23
C ALA A 120 -20.75 -2.99 4.70
N GLN A 121 -21.04 -2.77 5.99
CA GLN A 121 -21.13 -1.42 6.54
C GLN A 121 -19.80 -0.66 6.46
N HIS A 122 -18.69 -1.31 6.79
CA HIS A 122 -17.38 -0.67 6.77
C HIS A 122 -16.88 -0.46 5.34
N LEU A 123 -17.02 -1.47 4.46
CA LEU A 123 -16.67 -1.32 3.04
C LEU A 123 -17.48 -0.20 2.38
N GLY A 124 -18.79 -0.16 2.63
CA GLY A 124 -19.66 0.87 2.07
C GLY A 124 -19.25 2.28 2.49
N LYS A 125 -18.85 2.49 3.75
CA LYS A 125 -18.30 3.77 4.22
C LYS A 125 -16.96 4.10 3.54
N ALA A 126 -16.05 3.14 3.42
CA ALA A 126 -14.76 3.32 2.78
C ALA A 126 -14.90 3.69 1.29
N LEU A 127 -15.82 3.04 0.57
CA LEU A 127 -16.13 3.36 -0.83
C LEU A 127 -16.78 4.74 -0.97
N ALA A 128 -17.64 5.14 -0.03
CA ALA A 128 -18.21 6.48 -0.02
C ALA A 128 -17.14 7.56 0.14
N GLU A 129 -16.15 7.34 1.03
CA GLU A 129 -15.00 8.23 1.23
C GLU A 129 -14.18 8.42 -0.06
N GLN A 130 -14.13 7.39 -0.91
CA GLN A 130 -13.47 7.41 -2.22
C GLN A 130 -14.32 8.01 -3.35
N GLY A 131 -15.62 8.26 -3.11
CA GLY A 131 -16.56 8.75 -4.12
C GLY A 131 -17.24 7.65 -4.95
N CYS A 132 -17.05 6.38 -4.62
CA CYS A 132 -17.71 5.23 -5.24
C CYS A 132 -19.17 5.07 -4.72
N VAL A 133 -19.98 6.12 -4.89
CA VAL A 133 -21.30 6.27 -4.23
C VAL A 133 -22.29 5.15 -4.59
N ALA A 134 -22.28 4.67 -5.83
CA ALA A 134 -23.21 3.63 -6.27
C ALA A 134 -22.97 2.30 -5.53
N GLU A 135 -21.74 1.81 -5.54
CA GLU A 135 -21.36 0.57 -4.86
C GLU A 135 -21.48 0.70 -3.33
N ALA A 136 -21.07 1.86 -2.78
CA ALA A 136 -21.27 2.18 -1.37
C ALA A 136 -22.74 2.05 -0.95
N ARG A 137 -23.66 2.57 -1.76
CA ARG A 137 -25.11 2.49 -1.49
C ARG A 137 -25.61 1.06 -1.50
N GLU A 138 -25.14 0.21 -2.42
CA GLU A 138 -25.54 -1.19 -2.49
C GLU A 138 -25.14 -1.95 -1.22
N LEU A 139 -23.88 -1.81 -0.79
CA LEU A 139 -23.35 -2.47 0.41
C LEU A 139 -24.00 -1.97 1.70
N LEU A 140 -24.19 -0.66 1.84
CA LEU A 140 -24.86 -0.10 3.01
C LEU A 140 -26.35 -0.52 3.07
N THR A 141 -27.00 -0.68 1.92
CA THR A 141 -28.36 -1.20 1.84
C THR A 141 -28.43 -2.67 2.22
N GLU A 142 -27.45 -3.48 1.81
CA GLU A 142 -27.29 -4.88 2.25
C GLU A 142 -27.11 -4.94 3.78
N ALA A 143 -26.18 -4.17 4.33
CA ALA A 143 -25.95 -4.09 5.77
C ALA A 143 -27.21 -3.70 6.55
N LEU A 144 -27.94 -2.67 6.09
CA LEU A 144 -29.19 -2.23 6.71
C LEU A 144 -30.25 -3.34 6.73
N LYS A 145 -30.41 -4.08 5.62
CA LYS A 145 -31.38 -5.19 5.55
C LYS A 145 -31.07 -6.28 6.58
N LEU A 146 -29.80 -6.65 6.73
CA LEU A 146 -29.36 -7.66 7.71
C LEU A 146 -29.61 -7.17 9.15
N ARG A 147 -29.25 -5.92 9.46
CA ARG A 147 -29.45 -5.32 10.78
C ARG A 147 -30.92 -5.16 11.16
N VAL A 148 -31.79 -4.86 10.20
CA VAL A 148 -33.26 -4.83 10.41
C VAL A 148 -33.79 -6.23 10.74
N ALA A 149 -33.26 -7.27 10.09
CA ALA A 149 -33.66 -8.65 10.38
C ALA A 149 -33.21 -9.10 11.78
N GLU A 150 -32.06 -8.62 12.25
CA GLU A 150 -31.53 -8.90 13.59
C GLU A 150 -32.20 -8.07 14.70
N GLY A 151 -32.64 -6.84 14.39
CA GLY A 151 -33.38 -5.96 15.29
C GLY A 151 -32.52 -5.04 16.16
N ASP A 152 -31.25 -4.84 15.82
CA ASP A 152 -30.37 -3.90 16.53
C ASP A 152 -30.65 -2.44 16.11
N ALA A 153 -31.34 -1.69 16.98
CA ALA A 153 -31.75 -0.33 16.70
C ALA A 153 -30.58 0.64 16.48
N GLU A 154 -29.45 0.46 17.17
CA GLU A 154 -28.29 1.34 17.04
C GLU A 154 -27.58 1.11 15.70
N LEU A 155 -27.40 -0.16 15.32
CA LEU A 155 -26.79 -0.52 14.04
C LEU A 155 -27.67 -0.12 12.85
N ILE A 156 -29.00 -0.26 12.97
CA ILE A 156 -29.97 0.22 11.97
C ILE A 156 -29.80 1.72 11.74
N GLU A 157 -29.76 2.50 12.82
CA GLU A 157 -29.63 3.95 12.72
C GLU A 157 -28.27 4.34 12.12
N SER A 158 -27.19 3.67 12.54
CA SER A 158 -25.86 3.89 11.93
C SER A 158 -25.84 3.64 10.41
N SER A 159 -26.57 2.64 9.91
CA SER A 159 -26.64 2.38 8.47
C SER A 159 -27.48 3.44 7.74
N ARG A 160 -28.58 3.90 8.35
CA ARG A 160 -29.42 4.97 7.78
C ARG A 160 -28.67 6.28 7.66
N THR A 161 -28.00 6.71 8.74
CA THR A 161 -27.18 7.93 8.72
C THR A 161 -26.10 7.87 7.63
N ALA A 162 -25.44 6.71 7.47
CA ALA A 162 -24.44 6.53 6.43
C ALA A 162 -25.04 6.60 5.00
N LEU A 163 -26.24 6.04 4.79
CA LEU A 163 -26.94 6.08 3.50
C LEU A 163 -27.46 7.48 3.13
N GLU A 164 -27.89 8.24 4.13
CA GLU A 164 -28.38 9.63 3.97
C GLU A 164 -27.22 10.59 3.66
N GLY A 165 -26.05 10.38 4.27
CA GLY A 165 -24.86 11.25 4.13
C GLY A 165 -23.79 10.74 3.16
N LEU A 166 -24.15 9.93 2.16
CA LEU A 166 -23.18 9.25 1.28
C LEU A 166 -22.26 10.23 0.52
N GLU A 167 -22.80 11.34 0.05
CA GLU A 167 -22.04 12.32 -0.73
C GLU A 167 -21.13 13.16 0.17
N GLU A 168 -21.58 13.44 1.39
CA GLU A 168 -20.84 14.18 2.41
C GLU A 168 -19.65 13.39 2.97
N LEU A 169 -19.64 12.06 2.85
CA LEU A 169 -18.52 11.22 3.24
C LEU A 169 -17.32 11.34 2.31
N ARG A 170 -17.52 11.75 1.05
CA ARG A 170 -16.44 11.87 0.07
C ARG A 170 -15.34 12.78 0.61
N ILE A 171 -14.10 12.28 0.65
CA ILE A 171 -12.98 13.07 1.12
C ILE A 171 -12.54 14.02 -0.01
N PRO A 172 -12.68 15.35 0.15
CA PRO A 172 -12.33 16.29 -0.90
C PRO A 172 -10.81 16.37 -1.10
N LEU A 173 -10.41 16.80 -2.31
CA LEU A 173 -9.03 17.15 -2.58
C LEU A 173 -8.60 18.40 -1.76
N PRO A 174 -7.37 18.44 -1.24
CA PRO A 174 -6.86 19.61 -0.52
C PRO A 174 -6.92 20.89 -1.39
N PRO A 175 -7.13 22.08 -0.81
CA PRO A 175 -7.25 23.33 -1.57
C PRO A 175 -6.04 23.62 -2.49
N ALA A 176 -4.83 23.29 -2.05
CA ALA A 176 -3.63 23.48 -2.86
C ALA A 176 -3.58 22.53 -4.08
N VAL A 177 -4.13 21.33 -3.95
CA VAL A 177 -4.25 20.36 -5.06
C VAL A 177 -5.35 20.81 -6.03
N ARG A 178 -6.51 21.26 -5.52
CA ARG A 178 -7.58 21.84 -6.34
C ARG A 178 -7.12 23.07 -7.14
N ALA A 179 -6.22 23.88 -6.58
CA ALA A 179 -5.68 25.03 -7.31
C ALA A 179 -4.88 24.62 -8.56
N VAL A 180 -4.30 23.41 -8.58
CA VAL A 180 -3.57 22.86 -9.74
C VAL A 180 -4.49 22.07 -10.67
N LEU A 181 -5.35 21.22 -10.11
CA LEU A 181 -6.20 20.30 -10.89
C LEU A 181 -7.53 20.92 -11.36
N GLY A 182 -7.93 22.07 -10.82
CA GLY A 182 -9.24 22.67 -11.05
C GLY A 182 -10.31 22.20 -10.05
N GLU A 183 -11.51 22.75 -10.21
CA GLU A 183 -12.66 22.44 -9.33
C GLU A 183 -13.26 21.06 -9.61
N ASP A 184 -13.33 20.67 -10.88
CA ASP A 184 -13.90 19.40 -11.35
C ASP A 184 -12.87 18.63 -12.20
N PRO A 185 -11.83 18.05 -11.57
CA PRO A 185 -10.82 17.28 -12.30
C PRO A 185 -11.39 16.01 -12.93
N GLU A 186 -10.98 15.72 -14.17
CA GLU A 186 -11.31 14.50 -14.88
C GLU A 186 -10.29 13.42 -14.54
N PHE A 187 -10.74 12.39 -13.81
CA PHE A 187 -9.91 11.23 -13.46
C PHE A 187 -10.04 10.15 -14.53
N SER A 188 -8.90 9.63 -14.96
CA SER A 188 -8.74 8.48 -15.83
C SER A 188 -8.02 7.35 -15.07
N GLY A 189 -8.44 6.11 -15.33
CA GLY A 189 -7.75 4.90 -14.88
C GLY A 189 -6.66 4.42 -15.85
N GLU A 190 -6.35 5.17 -16.91
CA GLU A 190 -5.29 4.81 -17.85
C GLU A 190 -3.91 4.97 -17.16
N HIS A 191 -3.30 3.85 -16.80
CA HIS A 191 -1.91 3.79 -16.35
C HIS A 191 -1.32 2.41 -16.62
N GLU A 192 0.01 2.35 -16.75
CA GLU A 192 0.78 1.09 -16.88
C GLU A 192 1.08 0.45 -15.50
N GLY A 193 0.87 1.17 -14.40
CA GLY A 193 1.21 0.68 -13.06
C GLY A 193 0.25 -0.39 -12.52
N LEU A 194 0.75 -1.31 -11.71
CA LEU A 194 -0.06 -2.36 -11.06
C LEU A 194 -0.59 -1.91 -9.68
N SER A 195 0.00 -0.86 -9.09
CA SER A 195 -0.47 -0.32 -7.82
C SER A 195 -1.72 0.56 -8.03
N GLY A 196 -2.90 0.08 -7.64
CA GLY A 196 -4.22 0.73 -7.81
C GLY A 196 -4.44 2.06 -7.07
N GLY A 197 -3.41 2.90 -6.94
CA GLY A 197 -3.42 4.18 -6.23
C GLY A 197 -2.93 5.37 -7.07
N VAL A 198 -2.86 5.22 -8.40
CA VAL A 198 -2.43 6.26 -9.34
C VAL A 198 -3.57 6.59 -10.29
N ALA A 199 -3.83 7.87 -10.53
CA ALA A 199 -4.79 8.31 -11.55
C ALA A 199 -4.17 9.37 -12.45
N LEU A 200 -4.37 9.24 -13.76
CA LEU A 200 -4.12 10.31 -14.70
C LEU A 200 -5.27 11.32 -14.61
N VAL A 201 -4.93 12.57 -14.37
CA VAL A 201 -5.91 13.65 -14.16
C VAL A 201 -5.71 14.75 -15.19
N ASN A 202 -6.81 15.12 -15.85
CA ASN A 202 -6.86 16.11 -16.92
C ASN A 202 -5.87 15.85 -18.08
N GLY A 203 -5.44 14.58 -18.26
CA GLY A 203 -4.44 14.18 -19.25
C GLY A 203 -3.06 14.82 -19.07
N ALA A 204 -2.75 15.39 -17.91
CA ALA A 204 -1.54 16.17 -17.68
C ALA A 204 -0.87 15.95 -16.32
N TYR A 205 -1.56 15.29 -15.38
CA TYR A 205 -1.06 15.10 -14.02
C TYR A 205 -1.26 13.68 -13.54
N TRP A 206 -0.29 13.15 -12.80
CA TRP A 206 -0.40 11.89 -12.08
C TRP A 206 -0.68 12.17 -10.61
N VAL A 207 -1.81 11.67 -10.11
CA VAL A 207 -2.24 11.89 -8.72
C VAL A 207 -2.10 10.60 -7.93
N LYS A 208 -1.39 10.69 -6.80
CA LYS A 208 -1.22 9.61 -5.82
C LYS A 208 -1.70 10.08 -4.46
N ARG A 209 -2.26 9.17 -3.66
CA ARG A 209 -2.78 9.50 -2.32
C ARG A 209 -2.30 8.52 -1.25
N GLY A 210 -2.14 9.03 -0.03
CA GLY A 210 -1.94 8.23 1.17
C GLY A 210 -0.47 8.16 1.63
N PRO A 211 -0.14 7.20 2.50
CA PRO A 211 1.19 7.12 3.09
C PRO A 211 2.27 6.82 2.04
N ARG A 212 1.96 6.03 1.01
CA ARG A 212 2.90 5.75 -0.11
C ARG A 212 3.23 7.02 -0.90
N ALA A 213 2.23 7.86 -1.19
CA ALA A 213 2.43 9.14 -1.86
C ALA A 213 3.30 10.12 -1.05
N THR A 214 3.10 10.17 0.26
CA THR A 214 3.92 10.98 1.18
C THR A 214 5.37 10.49 1.19
N ALA A 215 5.55 9.17 1.31
CA ALA A 215 6.86 8.51 1.30
C ALA A 215 7.61 8.72 -0.03
N GLU A 216 6.89 8.66 -1.16
CA GLU A 216 7.44 8.91 -2.49
C GLU A 216 7.82 10.38 -2.68
N ARG A 217 7.00 11.33 -2.22
CA ARG A 217 7.31 12.77 -2.25
C ARG A 217 8.66 13.08 -1.61
N ASP A 218 8.94 12.52 -0.43
CA ASP A 218 10.20 12.75 0.27
C ASP A 218 11.40 12.19 -0.51
N ARG A 219 11.22 11.05 -1.17
CA ARG A 219 12.24 10.39 -2.00
C ARG A 219 12.50 11.15 -3.30
N LEU A 220 11.44 11.66 -3.95
CA LEU A 220 11.55 12.54 -5.12
C LEU A 220 12.37 13.79 -4.80
N ASP A 221 12.09 14.46 -3.68
CA ASP A 221 12.83 15.66 -3.25
C ASP A 221 14.30 15.34 -2.96
N TRP A 222 14.56 14.22 -2.27
CA TRP A 222 15.92 13.79 -1.92
C TRP A 222 16.76 13.42 -3.16
N LEU A 223 16.15 12.75 -4.16
CA LEU A 223 16.78 12.39 -5.43
C LEU A 223 17.07 13.63 -6.29
N ARG A 224 16.10 14.54 -6.40
CA ARG A 224 16.26 15.80 -7.16
C ARG A 224 17.42 16.63 -6.62
N ALA A 225 17.56 16.72 -5.30
CA ALA A 225 18.68 17.41 -4.65
C ALA A 225 20.06 16.80 -4.99
N ARG A 226 20.09 15.55 -5.47
CA ARG A 226 21.31 14.82 -5.89
C ARG A 226 21.46 14.73 -7.41
N GLY A 227 20.64 15.48 -8.14
CA GLY A 227 20.70 15.58 -9.60
C GLY A 227 20.18 14.36 -10.34
N ILE A 228 19.52 13.42 -9.66
CA ILE A 228 18.75 12.37 -10.32
C ILE A 228 17.46 13.00 -10.86
N ARG A 229 17.15 12.71 -12.12
CA ARG A 229 15.96 13.24 -12.78
C ARG A 229 14.75 12.41 -12.36
N VAL A 230 13.73 13.10 -11.88
CA VAL A 230 12.47 12.56 -11.37
C VAL A 230 11.33 13.50 -11.80
N PRO A 231 10.06 13.05 -11.82
CA PRO A 231 8.92 13.90 -12.19
C PRO A 231 8.85 15.20 -11.39
N GLU A 232 8.31 16.26 -11.99
CA GLU A 232 8.07 17.51 -11.28
C GLU A 232 6.90 17.34 -10.31
N VAL A 233 7.09 17.77 -9.05
CA VAL A 233 6.00 17.82 -8.08
C VAL A 233 5.23 19.13 -8.30
N ALA A 234 4.08 19.04 -8.96
CA ALA A 234 3.22 20.18 -9.25
C ALA A 234 2.48 20.67 -7.99
N ALA A 235 2.06 19.74 -7.12
CA ALA A 235 1.52 20.04 -5.80
C ALA A 235 1.73 18.87 -4.84
N PHE A 236 1.84 19.21 -3.55
CA PHE A 236 1.74 18.25 -2.46
C PHE A 236 1.03 18.91 -1.29
N ALA A 237 -0.05 18.30 -0.80
CA ALA A 237 -0.77 18.78 0.37
C ALA A 237 -1.47 17.63 1.09
N GLU A 238 -1.42 17.66 2.42
CA GLU A 238 -1.88 16.56 3.28
C GLU A 238 -1.19 15.24 2.87
N ASP A 239 -1.92 14.33 2.26
CA ASP A 239 -1.47 13.02 1.78
C ASP A 239 -1.56 12.87 0.25
N VAL A 240 -1.80 13.96 -0.48
CA VAL A 240 -2.02 13.94 -1.93
C VAL A 240 -0.81 14.52 -2.66
N LEU A 241 -0.21 13.69 -3.52
CA LEU A 241 0.91 14.03 -4.39
C LEU A 241 0.40 14.20 -5.82
N VAL A 242 0.75 15.33 -6.44
CA VAL A 242 0.47 15.62 -7.85
C VAL A 242 1.80 15.79 -8.58
N LEU A 243 2.04 14.92 -9.54
CA LEU A 243 3.19 14.96 -10.43
C LEU A 243 2.77 15.49 -11.80
N ALA A 244 3.55 16.39 -12.39
CA ALA A 244 3.34 16.78 -13.78
C ALA A 244 3.73 15.61 -14.70
N ASP A 245 2.98 15.43 -15.79
CA ASP A 245 3.35 14.47 -16.81
C ASP A 245 4.71 14.83 -17.43
N ALA A 246 5.57 13.83 -17.56
CA ALA A 246 6.94 14.01 -18.01
C ALA A 246 7.06 14.10 -19.55
N GLY A 247 5.96 13.86 -20.29
CA GLY A 247 5.90 13.97 -21.74
C GLY A 247 6.79 12.98 -22.50
N ALA A 248 7.15 11.86 -21.87
CA ALA A 248 7.97 10.80 -22.45
C ALA A 248 7.42 9.43 -22.06
N PRO A 249 7.41 8.45 -22.98
CA PRO A 249 6.99 7.10 -22.66
C PRO A 249 8.01 6.39 -21.77
N SER A 250 7.54 5.34 -21.09
CA SER A 250 8.41 4.40 -20.39
C SER A 250 9.28 3.64 -21.39
N LEU A 251 10.40 3.08 -20.91
CA LEU A 251 11.22 2.20 -21.75
C LEU A 251 10.48 0.91 -22.12
N ALA A 252 9.49 0.49 -21.31
CA ALA A 252 8.61 -0.64 -21.60
C ALA A 252 7.74 -0.41 -22.86
N ALA A 253 7.24 0.80 -23.05
CA ALA A 253 6.41 1.17 -24.20
C ALA A 253 7.20 1.31 -25.52
N ARG A 254 8.53 1.09 -25.51
CA ARG A 254 9.37 1.29 -26.69
C ARG A 254 9.22 0.13 -27.68
N GLU A 255 8.62 0.43 -28.83
CA GLU A 255 8.57 -0.51 -29.95
C GLU A 255 9.94 -0.65 -30.65
N GLY A 256 10.16 -1.79 -31.30
CA GLY A 256 11.39 -2.08 -32.05
C GLY A 256 11.62 -1.10 -33.20
N ASP A 257 12.53 -0.15 -33.03
CA ASP A 257 12.72 0.98 -33.95
C ASP A 257 13.67 0.72 -35.13
N GLY A 258 14.05 -0.54 -35.37
CA GLY A 258 14.99 -0.89 -36.44
C GLY A 258 16.46 -0.54 -36.15
N GLY A 259 16.81 -0.25 -34.89
CA GLY A 259 18.20 -0.17 -34.41
C GLY A 259 18.80 1.23 -34.38
N THR A 260 17.97 2.28 -34.38
CA THR A 260 18.44 3.68 -34.29
C THR A 260 18.48 4.21 -32.86
N SER A 261 17.70 3.62 -31.97
CA SER A 261 17.62 4.04 -30.57
C SER A 261 18.73 3.40 -29.73
N PRO A 262 19.15 4.06 -28.63
CA PRO A 262 20.05 3.46 -27.66
C PRO A 262 19.47 2.15 -27.11
N SER A 263 20.33 1.18 -26.81
CA SER A 263 19.93 -0.06 -26.13
C SER A 263 19.24 0.26 -24.79
N ILE A 264 18.11 -0.37 -24.52
CA ILE A 264 17.32 -0.20 -23.28
C ILE A 264 18.18 -0.55 -22.08
N GLY A 265 18.83 -1.71 -22.14
CA GLY A 265 19.73 -2.19 -21.11
C GLY A 265 20.88 -1.22 -20.86
N THR A 266 21.47 -0.64 -21.90
CA THR A 266 22.54 0.36 -21.75
C THR A 266 22.04 1.58 -20.96
N VAL A 267 20.88 2.13 -21.32
CA VAL A 267 20.28 3.29 -20.63
C VAL A 267 19.99 2.97 -19.16
N MET A 268 19.35 1.83 -18.89
CA MET A 268 19.03 1.39 -17.53
C MET A 268 20.31 1.14 -16.70
N GLY A 269 21.33 0.51 -17.28
CA GLY A 269 22.57 0.19 -16.59
C GLY A 269 23.37 1.43 -16.21
N GLU A 270 23.46 2.42 -17.10
CA GLU A 270 24.09 3.72 -16.81
C GLU A 270 23.33 4.48 -15.71
N LEU A 271 22.00 4.49 -15.78
CA LEU A 271 21.15 5.17 -14.80
C LEU A 271 21.23 4.53 -13.42
N LEU A 272 21.14 3.20 -13.35
CA LEU A 272 21.24 2.47 -12.09
C LEU A 272 22.61 2.62 -11.46
N ARG A 273 23.68 2.57 -12.25
CA ARG A 273 25.04 2.82 -11.77
C ARG A 273 25.16 4.21 -11.14
N ARG A 274 24.54 5.21 -11.75
CA ARG A 274 24.52 6.59 -11.22
C ARG A 274 23.74 6.67 -9.91
N LEU A 275 22.61 5.98 -9.80
CA LEU A 275 21.82 5.91 -8.58
C LEU A 275 22.60 5.21 -7.45
N HIS A 276 23.18 4.04 -7.73
CA HIS A 276 23.96 3.25 -6.77
C HIS A 276 25.28 3.93 -6.35
N ALA A 277 25.76 4.93 -7.11
CA ALA A 277 26.91 5.74 -6.75
C ALA A 277 26.58 6.85 -5.73
N LEU A 278 25.30 7.08 -5.39
CA LEU A 278 24.93 8.04 -4.36
C LEU A 278 25.46 7.61 -2.98
N PRO A 279 25.87 8.56 -2.12
CA PRO A 279 26.41 8.21 -0.80
C PRO A 279 25.35 7.57 0.11
N VAL A 280 25.54 6.30 0.44
CA VAL A 280 24.67 5.54 1.36
C VAL A 280 24.47 6.25 2.70
N ALA A 281 25.54 6.86 3.23
CA ALA A 281 25.51 7.57 4.51
C ALA A 281 24.61 8.82 4.53
N GLU A 282 24.19 9.32 3.36
CA GLU A 282 23.31 10.48 3.22
C GLU A 282 21.85 10.10 2.90
N CYS A 283 21.56 8.82 2.68
CA CYS A 283 20.22 8.34 2.40
C CYS A 283 19.45 8.11 3.72
N PRO A 284 18.33 8.81 3.97
CA PRO A 284 17.57 8.69 5.20
C PRO A 284 16.58 7.51 5.17
N PHE A 285 16.43 6.84 4.04
CA PHE A 285 15.41 5.81 3.83
C PHE A 285 16.02 4.43 4.00
N ASP A 286 15.37 3.58 4.80
CA ASP A 286 15.82 2.20 5.04
C ASP A 286 15.07 1.25 4.11
N GLY A 287 15.81 0.56 3.23
CA GLY A 287 15.31 -0.49 2.35
C GLY A 287 16.02 -1.82 2.59
N ARG A 288 16.66 -1.99 3.76
CA ARG A 288 17.44 -3.19 4.08
C ARG A 288 16.55 -4.41 4.17
N LEU A 289 17.16 -5.57 4.01
CA LEU A 289 16.46 -6.84 3.93
C LEU A 289 15.59 -7.14 5.16
N ASP A 290 15.98 -6.70 6.37
CA ASP A 290 15.13 -6.84 7.56
C ASP A 290 13.81 -6.08 7.45
N THR A 291 13.86 -4.84 6.94
CA THR A 291 12.69 -3.99 6.74
C THR A 291 11.77 -4.60 5.69
N VAL A 292 12.34 -4.98 4.54
CA VAL A 292 11.58 -5.53 3.41
C VAL A 292 11.00 -6.91 3.76
N LEU A 293 11.76 -7.80 4.42
CA LEU A 293 11.22 -9.08 4.88
C LEU A 293 10.12 -8.93 5.94
N ALA A 294 10.20 -7.93 6.82
CA ALA A 294 9.13 -7.65 7.77
C ALA A 294 7.84 -7.23 7.04
N GLN A 295 7.96 -6.42 5.99
CA GLN A 295 6.82 -6.04 5.14
C GLN A 295 6.27 -7.24 4.37
N ALA A 296 7.13 -8.05 3.74
CA ALA A 296 6.72 -9.26 3.03
C ALA A 296 5.98 -10.25 3.95
N ARG A 297 6.46 -10.43 5.19
CA ARG A 297 5.76 -11.24 6.21
C ARG A 297 4.35 -10.72 6.49
N ARG A 298 4.19 -9.40 6.61
CA ARG A 298 2.88 -8.78 6.82
C ARG A 298 1.98 -8.97 5.60
N HIS A 299 2.49 -8.75 4.38
CA HIS A 299 1.72 -8.98 3.16
C HIS A 299 1.21 -10.43 3.11
N VAL A 300 2.06 -11.41 3.39
CA VAL A 300 1.64 -12.83 3.44
C VAL A 300 0.60 -13.06 4.54
N LEU A 301 0.86 -12.60 5.77
CA LEU A 301 -0.04 -12.81 6.90
C LEU A 301 -1.42 -12.17 6.69
N GLU A 302 -1.44 -10.94 6.20
CA GLU A 302 -2.64 -10.20 5.87
C GLU A 302 -3.24 -10.62 4.53
N GLY A 303 -2.62 -11.56 3.82
CA GLY A 303 -3.05 -12.10 2.52
C GLY A 303 -3.07 -11.07 1.39
N LEU A 304 -2.22 -10.05 1.44
CA LEU A 304 -2.14 -8.99 0.43
C LEU A 304 -1.35 -9.39 -0.83
N VAL A 305 -0.75 -10.58 -0.84
CA VAL A 305 0.00 -11.11 -1.98
C VAL A 305 -0.96 -11.79 -2.95
N ASP A 306 -0.83 -11.47 -4.24
CA ASP A 306 -1.58 -12.12 -5.32
C ASP A 306 -0.75 -13.26 -5.94
N PRO A 307 -1.07 -14.54 -5.64
CA PRO A 307 -0.31 -15.66 -6.20
C PRO A 307 -0.53 -15.87 -7.70
N ASP A 308 -1.56 -15.26 -8.30
CA ASP A 308 -1.81 -15.36 -9.74
C ASP A 308 -0.84 -14.48 -10.56
N ASP A 309 -0.11 -13.56 -9.90
CA ASP A 309 0.89 -12.66 -10.50
C ASP A 309 2.33 -13.21 -10.36
N PHE A 310 2.49 -14.44 -9.84
CA PHE A 310 3.82 -15.01 -9.65
C PHE A 310 4.54 -15.32 -10.97
N ASP A 311 5.87 -15.21 -10.97
CA ASP A 311 6.68 -15.64 -12.13
C ASP A 311 6.35 -17.10 -12.48
N ASP A 312 6.40 -17.44 -13.78
CA ASP A 312 6.04 -18.77 -14.31
C ASP A 312 6.70 -19.94 -13.55
N ASP A 313 7.95 -19.78 -13.12
CA ASP A 313 8.72 -20.80 -12.41
C ASP A 313 8.42 -20.89 -10.89
N ASN A 314 7.60 -19.97 -10.38
CA ASN A 314 7.06 -19.95 -9.02
C ASN A 314 5.54 -20.21 -8.96
N SER A 315 4.86 -20.39 -10.10
CA SER A 315 3.39 -20.61 -10.20
C SER A 315 2.81 -21.77 -9.37
N ASP A 316 3.64 -22.75 -8.97
CA ASP A 316 3.23 -23.87 -8.10
C ASP A 316 3.34 -23.54 -6.58
N LEU A 317 3.87 -22.36 -6.23
CA LEU A 317 4.08 -21.93 -4.84
C LEU A 317 2.92 -21.05 -4.36
N ASN A 318 2.66 -21.09 -3.06
CA ASN A 318 1.83 -20.10 -2.38
C ASN A 318 2.70 -19.07 -1.62
N PRO A 319 2.12 -17.92 -1.20
CA PRO A 319 2.87 -16.87 -0.52
C PRO A 319 3.57 -17.34 0.77
N GLU A 320 2.99 -18.27 1.54
CA GLU A 320 3.63 -18.83 2.72
C GLU A 320 4.87 -19.67 2.40
N GLN A 321 4.85 -20.44 1.31
CA GLN A 321 6.00 -21.24 0.85
C GLN A 321 7.13 -20.35 0.33
N VAL A 322 6.80 -19.30 -0.41
CA VAL A 322 7.78 -18.28 -0.86
C VAL A 322 8.44 -17.65 0.37
N LEU A 323 7.65 -17.21 1.36
CA LEU A 323 8.18 -16.64 2.59
C LEU A 323 9.06 -17.63 3.37
N GLU A 324 8.64 -18.89 3.53
CA GLU A 324 9.45 -19.92 4.19
C GLU A 324 10.82 -20.08 3.51
N ARG A 325 10.84 -20.12 2.18
CA ARG A 325 12.06 -20.22 1.39
C ARG A 325 12.95 -18.99 1.55
N LEU A 326 12.40 -17.78 1.48
CA LEU A 326 13.15 -16.52 1.67
C LEU A 326 13.81 -16.43 3.05
N LEU A 327 13.18 -17.00 4.07
CA LEU A 327 13.74 -17.05 5.42
C LEU A 327 14.85 -18.09 5.56
N ALA A 328 14.72 -19.23 4.88
CA ALA A 328 15.73 -20.29 4.88
C ALA A 328 16.97 -19.90 4.05
N GLU A 329 16.78 -19.23 2.93
CA GLU A 329 17.82 -18.90 1.94
C GLU A 329 18.39 -17.47 2.12
N ARG A 330 18.03 -16.80 3.22
CA ARG A 330 18.40 -15.41 3.50
C ARG A 330 19.91 -15.14 3.31
N PRO A 331 20.31 -14.15 2.47
CA PRO A 331 21.69 -13.71 2.35
C PRO A 331 22.31 -13.29 3.69
N GLN A 332 23.54 -13.70 3.95
CA GLN A 332 24.25 -13.40 5.21
C GLN A 332 24.80 -11.97 5.27
N THR A 333 24.94 -11.31 4.13
CA THR A 333 25.57 -9.98 4.01
C THR A 333 24.88 -9.19 2.91
N GLU A 334 24.77 -7.88 3.09
CA GLU A 334 24.24 -6.96 2.09
C GLU A 334 25.37 -6.09 1.49
N ASP A 335 25.37 -5.94 0.16
CA ASP A 335 26.21 -4.98 -0.56
C ASP A 335 25.44 -3.66 -0.76
N LEU A 336 25.47 -2.82 0.29
CA LEU A 336 24.58 -1.68 0.44
C LEU A 336 24.87 -0.55 -0.55
N VAL A 337 23.81 -0.13 -1.24
CA VAL A 337 23.74 1.03 -2.14
C VAL A 337 22.45 1.81 -1.84
N VAL A 338 22.27 2.96 -2.47
CA VAL A 338 20.94 3.59 -2.56
C VAL A 338 20.20 2.90 -3.71
N ALA A 339 19.27 2.02 -3.37
CA ALA A 339 18.48 1.25 -4.34
C ALA A 339 17.14 1.93 -4.60
N HIS A 340 16.63 1.79 -5.82
CA HIS A 340 15.30 2.19 -6.25
C HIS A 340 14.20 1.38 -5.54
N GLY A 341 14.42 0.08 -5.43
CA GLY A 341 13.52 -0.88 -4.80
C GLY A 341 12.43 -1.47 -5.70
N ASP A 342 12.40 -1.08 -6.97
CA ASP A 342 11.49 -1.55 -8.03
C ASP A 342 12.03 -1.10 -9.41
N PHE A 343 13.28 -1.47 -9.72
CA PHE A 343 13.98 -0.90 -10.88
C PHE A 343 13.70 -1.70 -12.16
N THR A 344 12.61 -1.35 -12.84
CA THR A 344 12.08 -2.04 -14.02
C THR A 344 11.96 -1.09 -15.23
N PRO A 345 11.85 -1.60 -16.49
CA PRO A 345 11.67 -0.77 -17.67
C PRO A 345 10.46 0.19 -17.64
N PRO A 346 9.28 -0.17 -17.09
CA PRO A 346 8.16 0.75 -16.90
C PRO A 346 8.51 1.98 -16.03
N ASN A 347 9.41 1.79 -15.06
CA ASN A 347 9.79 2.83 -14.08
C ASN A 347 10.93 3.76 -14.56
N VAL A 348 11.36 3.59 -15.82
CA VAL A 348 12.38 4.45 -16.44
C VAL A 348 11.82 5.04 -17.72
N LEU A 349 11.75 6.37 -17.80
CA LEU A 349 11.34 7.05 -19.04
C LEU A 349 12.50 7.15 -20.04
N GLU A 350 12.19 7.22 -21.33
CA GLU A 350 13.19 7.39 -22.40
C GLU A 350 14.10 8.61 -22.21
N ASN A 351 13.53 9.67 -21.64
CA ASN A 351 14.29 10.88 -21.34
C ASN A 351 15.16 10.73 -20.07
N GLY A 352 15.19 9.56 -19.42
CA GLY A 352 15.97 9.20 -18.25
C GLY A 352 15.48 9.81 -16.94
N ILE A 353 14.17 10.00 -16.81
CA ILE A 353 13.45 10.27 -15.56
C ILE A 353 13.11 8.93 -14.88
N LEU A 354 13.32 8.84 -13.56
CA LEU A 354 12.90 7.71 -12.73
C LEU A 354 11.51 7.96 -12.15
N LEU A 355 10.61 6.99 -12.33
CA LEU A 355 9.27 6.96 -11.75
C LEU A 355 9.22 6.06 -10.51
N ASP A 356 8.09 6.03 -9.81
CA ASP A 356 7.75 5.05 -8.77
C ASP A 356 8.83 4.80 -7.72
N VAL A 357 9.44 5.89 -7.27
CA VAL A 357 10.55 5.85 -6.30
C VAL A 357 10.07 5.60 -4.86
N GLY A 358 8.84 5.14 -4.64
CA GLY A 358 8.29 4.90 -3.30
C GLY A 358 9.07 3.86 -2.49
N GLY A 359 9.67 2.88 -3.18
CA GLY A 359 10.50 1.82 -2.61
C GLY A 359 11.96 2.21 -2.30
N LEU A 360 12.38 3.45 -2.62
CA LEU A 360 13.78 3.84 -2.55
C LEU A 360 14.34 3.79 -1.12
N GLY A 361 15.54 3.26 -0.98
CA GLY A 361 16.25 3.23 0.29
C GLY A 361 17.60 2.53 0.24
N VAL A 362 18.29 2.54 1.38
CA VAL A 362 19.54 1.80 1.54
C VAL A 362 19.23 0.31 1.53
N ALA A 363 19.68 -0.41 0.49
CA ALA A 363 19.42 -1.84 0.32
C ALA A 363 20.62 -2.51 -0.37
N ASP A 364 20.63 -3.84 -0.40
CA ASP A 364 21.54 -4.58 -1.26
C ASP A 364 21.28 -4.23 -2.74
N ARG A 365 22.34 -3.97 -3.52
CA ARG A 365 22.23 -3.65 -4.95
C ARG A 365 21.47 -4.69 -5.77
N TYR A 366 21.47 -5.95 -5.34
CA TYR A 366 20.78 -7.02 -6.05
C TYR A 366 19.26 -6.90 -5.98
N ARG A 367 18.72 -6.08 -5.06
CA ARG A 367 17.30 -5.71 -5.06
C ARG A 367 16.88 -5.06 -6.38
N ASP A 368 17.71 -4.19 -6.96
CA ASP A 368 17.42 -3.56 -8.24
C ASP A 368 17.91 -4.39 -9.43
N LEU A 369 19.07 -5.05 -9.30
CA LEU A 369 19.64 -5.83 -10.40
C LEU A 369 18.77 -7.04 -10.77
N ALA A 370 18.10 -7.66 -9.80
CA ALA A 370 17.25 -8.81 -10.04
C ALA A 370 16.04 -8.46 -10.90
N LEU A 371 15.34 -7.36 -10.57
CA LEU A 371 14.14 -6.91 -11.26
C LEU A 371 14.47 -6.39 -12.67
N ALA A 372 15.54 -5.60 -12.79
CA ALA A 372 16.01 -5.17 -14.10
C ALA A 372 16.39 -6.36 -14.99
N GLU A 373 17.05 -7.38 -14.45
CA GLU A 373 17.38 -8.57 -15.22
C GLU A 373 16.14 -9.36 -15.63
N ARG A 374 15.17 -9.56 -14.73
CA ARG A 374 13.91 -10.28 -15.01
C ARG A 374 13.19 -9.65 -16.19
N ASP A 375 12.81 -8.39 -16.06
CA ASP A 375 11.98 -7.69 -17.05
C ASP A 375 12.75 -7.48 -18.36
N LEU A 376 14.05 -7.12 -18.32
CA LEU A 376 14.84 -6.99 -19.54
C LEU A 376 14.92 -8.30 -20.33
N ARG A 377 15.01 -9.43 -19.64
CA ARG A 377 15.09 -10.75 -20.25
C ARG A 377 13.75 -11.14 -20.86
N GLU A 378 12.66 -10.89 -20.15
CA GLU A 378 11.31 -11.23 -20.57
C GLU A 378 10.86 -10.39 -21.77
N ASP A 379 10.98 -9.06 -21.68
CA ASP A 379 10.43 -8.14 -22.66
C ASP A 379 11.34 -7.92 -23.88
N PHE A 380 12.66 -7.93 -23.65
CA PHE A 380 13.64 -7.51 -24.66
C PHE A 380 14.71 -8.56 -24.98
N GLY A 381 14.84 -9.61 -24.16
CA GLY A 381 15.74 -10.73 -24.37
C GLY A 381 17.20 -10.49 -23.95
N ASP A 382 17.99 -11.57 -24.00
CA ASP A 382 19.35 -11.66 -23.42
C ASP A 382 20.35 -10.60 -23.87
N HIS A 383 20.15 -10.00 -25.05
CA HIS A 383 21.06 -9.00 -25.58
C HIS A 383 20.99 -7.69 -24.80
N GLU A 384 19.80 -7.30 -24.34
CA GLU A 384 19.62 -6.12 -23.49
C GLU A 384 20.10 -6.39 -22.06
N VAL A 385 19.92 -7.61 -21.53
CA VAL A 385 20.52 -8.01 -20.24
C VAL A 385 22.06 -7.89 -20.27
N ARG A 386 22.70 -8.35 -21.36
CA ARG A 386 24.15 -8.19 -21.53
C ARG A 386 24.57 -6.72 -21.61
N ALA A 387 23.82 -5.91 -22.34
CA ALA A 387 24.09 -4.48 -22.45
C ALA A 387 23.95 -3.78 -21.09
N PHE A 388 22.93 -4.15 -20.31
CA PHE A 388 22.67 -3.66 -18.96
C PHE A 388 23.84 -3.91 -18.01
N PHE A 389 24.27 -5.17 -17.83
CA PHE A 389 25.36 -5.48 -16.92
C PHE A 389 26.70 -4.87 -17.37
N ALA A 390 26.94 -4.78 -18.68
CA ALA A 390 28.12 -4.10 -19.23
C ALA A 390 28.12 -2.60 -18.91
N ALA A 391 26.98 -1.92 -19.09
CA ALA A 391 26.84 -0.49 -18.79
C ALA A 391 26.87 -0.19 -17.28
N TYR A 392 26.24 -1.05 -16.48
CA TYR A 392 26.29 -0.99 -15.02
C TYR A 392 27.70 -1.22 -14.48
N GLY A 393 28.50 -2.05 -15.16
CA GLY A 393 29.89 -2.34 -14.83
C GLY A 393 30.06 -3.53 -13.88
N LEU A 394 29.23 -4.57 -14.03
CA LEU A 394 29.30 -5.81 -13.27
C LEU A 394 29.42 -7.01 -14.21
N ASP A 395 30.65 -7.49 -14.43
CA ASP A 395 30.93 -8.54 -15.41
C ASP A 395 30.42 -9.93 -15.00
N ALA A 396 30.31 -10.19 -13.70
CA ALA A 396 29.94 -11.49 -13.14
C ALA A 396 28.93 -11.31 -11.99
N PRO A 397 27.63 -11.18 -12.28
CA PRO A 397 26.61 -11.06 -11.25
C PRO A 397 26.43 -12.37 -10.46
N ASP A 398 26.20 -12.24 -9.16
CA ASP A 398 25.89 -13.33 -8.23
C ASP A 398 24.47 -13.85 -8.50
N ARG A 399 24.41 -15.02 -9.12
CA ARG A 399 23.14 -15.66 -9.52
C ARG A 399 22.26 -15.99 -8.33
N THR A 400 22.84 -16.45 -7.23
CA THR A 400 22.06 -16.77 -6.02
C THR A 400 21.39 -15.54 -5.44
N ARG A 401 22.04 -14.37 -5.47
CA ARG A 401 21.39 -13.12 -5.02
C ARG A 401 20.32 -12.65 -5.99
N LEU A 402 20.56 -12.74 -7.30
CA LEU A 402 19.55 -12.40 -8.30
C LEU A 402 18.28 -13.24 -8.10
N ASP A 403 18.42 -14.56 -7.96
CA ASP A 403 17.30 -15.47 -7.73
C ASP A 403 16.57 -15.15 -6.42
N TYR A 404 17.32 -14.82 -5.35
CA TYR A 404 16.73 -14.46 -4.06
C TYR A 404 15.89 -13.18 -4.12
N TYR A 405 16.41 -12.11 -4.73
CA TYR A 405 15.70 -10.84 -4.79
C TYR A 405 14.56 -10.85 -5.80
N ARG A 406 14.62 -11.68 -6.85
CA ARG A 406 13.47 -11.96 -7.71
C ARG A 406 12.36 -12.68 -6.93
N LEU A 407 12.70 -13.74 -6.20
CA LEU A 407 11.75 -14.45 -5.34
C LEU A 407 11.15 -13.56 -4.23
N LEU A 408 11.90 -12.56 -3.75
CA LEU A 408 11.40 -11.62 -2.74
C LEU A 408 10.31 -10.70 -3.30
N ASP A 409 10.41 -10.35 -4.58
CA ASP A 409 9.48 -9.46 -5.28
C ASP A 409 8.07 -10.05 -5.38
N GLU A 410 7.97 -11.39 -5.49
CA GLU A 410 6.71 -12.15 -5.48
C GLU A 410 5.81 -11.86 -4.26
N LEU A 411 6.34 -11.24 -3.19
CA LEU A 411 5.57 -10.91 -1.98
C LEU A 411 5.10 -9.44 -1.93
N PHE A 412 5.16 -8.71 -3.04
CA PHE A 412 4.81 -7.29 -3.17
C PHE A 412 3.90 -7.05 -4.35
#